data_AF-A0A7K9DYS6-F1
#
_entry.id   AF-A0A7K9DYS6-F1
#
_cell.length_a   1.000
_cell.length_b   1.000
_cell.length_c   1.000
_cell.angle_alpha   90.00
_cell.angle_beta   90.00
_cell.angle_gamma   90.00
#
_symmetry.space_group_name_H-M   'P 1'
#
loop_
_entity.id
_entity.type
_entity.pdbx_description
1 polymer ?
#
loop_
_entity_poly.entity_id
_entity_poly.type
_entity_poly.pdbx_seq_one_letter_code
_entity_poly.pdbx_strand_id
1 'polypeptide(L)'
;LLFCVYRMKQNDQNKNDKTEAIKKVRSMWTFIMEMLTSLKKEKEDVDSVLDEHKCILDGTNVVFRIPQLLVHRVGSDTHQLCTGNVYEAEKLNFLTVIQLLNEALRTLRDEHCQSEFKLQVVENTISHYDEALKDVTAKRLVMLQQLCVPTSVSNWRKQEDWEVKWKNFLDQCPFNLCLEQNSVSSV
;
A
#
# COMPACT_ATOMS: atom_id res chain seq x y z
N LEU A 1 -43.60 35.95 -11.23
CA LEU A 1 -42.70 35.92 -10.05
C LEU A 1 -42.16 34.52 -9.74
N LEU A 2 -42.99 33.48 -9.58
CA LEU A 2 -42.52 32.10 -9.35
C LEU A 2 -41.51 31.57 -10.39
N PHE A 3 -41.74 31.85 -11.67
CA PHE A 3 -40.86 31.39 -12.76
C PHE A 3 -39.45 31.99 -12.68
N CYS A 4 -39.33 33.24 -12.23
CA CYS A 4 -38.03 33.91 -12.07
C CYS A 4 -37.25 33.33 -10.87
N VAL A 5 -37.95 33.03 -9.77
CA VAL A 5 -37.36 32.41 -8.58
C VAL A 5 -36.84 31.01 -8.89
N TYR A 6 -37.60 30.22 -9.66
CA TYR A 6 -37.18 28.87 -10.06
C TYR A 6 -35.93 28.89 -10.95
N ARG A 7 -35.87 29.81 -11.94
CA ARG A 7 -34.67 29.97 -12.79
C ARG A 7 -33.44 30.44 -12.03
N MET A 8 -33.58 31.32 -11.03
CA MET A 8 -32.47 31.74 -10.18
C MET A 8 -31.94 30.57 -9.35
N LYS A 9 -32.83 29.76 -8.76
CA LYS A 9 -32.47 28.60 -7.94
C LYS A 9 -31.71 27.51 -8.72
N GLN A 10 -32.12 27.23 -9.97
CA GLN A 10 -31.37 26.30 -10.83
C GLN A 10 -29.99 26.83 -11.25
N ASN A 11 -29.86 28.14 -11.45
CA ASN A 11 -28.58 28.74 -11.87
C ASN A 11 -27.55 28.75 -10.73
N ASP A 12 -28.00 28.99 -9.49
CA ASP A 12 -27.13 28.93 -8.31
C ASP A 12 -26.69 27.49 -7.99
N GLN A 13 -27.56 26.51 -8.18
CA GLN A 13 -27.21 25.11 -7.97
C GLN A 13 -26.18 24.59 -9.00
N ASN A 14 -26.30 24.97 -10.28
CA ASN A 14 -25.32 24.66 -11.32
C ASN A 14 -23.97 25.35 -11.09
N LYS A 15 -23.98 26.58 -10.57
CA LYS A 15 -22.74 27.26 -10.16
C LYS A 15 -22.07 26.56 -8.98
N ASN A 16 -22.84 26.09 -8.01
CA ASN A 16 -22.30 25.35 -6.86
C ASN A 16 -21.63 24.04 -7.30
N ASP A 17 -22.30 23.25 -8.14
CA ASP A 17 -21.75 21.98 -8.69
C ASP A 17 -20.42 22.17 -9.42
N LYS A 18 -20.30 23.21 -10.26
CA LYS A 18 -19.04 23.53 -10.95
C LYS A 18 -17.95 23.92 -9.98
N THR A 19 -18.30 24.65 -8.93
CA THR A 19 -17.33 25.11 -7.91
C THR A 19 -16.83 23.93 -7.07
N GLU A 20 -17.72 23.00 -6.72
CA GLU A 20 -17.39 21.75 -6.02
C GLU A 20 -16.51 20.83 -6.89
N ALA A 21 -16.85 20.67 -8.17
CA ALA A 21 -16.02 19.92 -9.11
C ALA A 21 -14.61 20.50 -9.25
N ILE A 22 -14.48 21.82 -9.38
CA ILE A 22 -13.18 22.51 -9.42
C ILE A 22 -12.41 22.29 -8.10
N LYS A 23 -13.09 22.37 -6.95
CA LYS A 23 -12.47 22.13 -5.64
C LYS A 23 -11.95 20.70 -5.54
N LYS A 24 -12.71 19.71 -6.00
CA LYS A 24 -12.33 18.29 -6.00
C LYS A 24 -11.13 18.02 -6.90
N VAL A 25 -11.11 18.58 -8.11
CA VAL A 25 -9.97 18.47 -9.04
C VAL A 25 -8.72 19.09 -8.42
N ARG A 26 -8.83 20.26 -7.79
CA ARG A 26 -7.71 20.90 -7.08
C ARG A 26 -7.21 20.05 -5.91
N SER A 27 -8.11 19.51 -5.09
CA SER A 27 -7.73 18.62 -3.98
C SER A 27 -7.02 17.35 -4.47
N MET A 28 -7.52 16.73 -5.54
CA MET A 28 -6.85 15.56 -6.15
C MET A 28 -5.48 15.92 -6.71
N TRP A 29 -5.36 17.07 -7.39
CA TRP A 29 -4.07 17.54 -7.91
C TRP A 29 -3.06 17.81 -6.79
N THR A 30 -3.49 18.46 -5.70
CA THR A 30 -2.65 18.67 -4.51
C THR A 30 -2.17 17.34 -3.93
N PHE A 31 -3.05 16.37 -3.76
CA PHE A 31 -2.70 15.05 -3.25
C PHE A 31 -1.68 14.32 -4.15
N ILE A 32 -1.88 14.37 -5.47
CA ILE A 32 -0.92 13.79 -6.43
C ILE A 32 0.44 14.48 -6.33
N MET A 33 0.48 15.81 -6.24
CA MET A 33 1.72 16.55 -6.10
C MET A 33 2.44 16.23 -4.79
N GLU A 34 1.72 16.08 -3.67
CA GLU A 34 2.27 15.64 -2.38
C GLU A 34 2.85 14.22 -2.44
N MET A 35 2.16 13.30 -3.11
CA MET A 35 2.69 11.95 -3.35
C MET A 35 3.97 12.01 -4.20
N LEU A 36 3.97 12.78 -5.30
CA LEU A 36 5.12 12.90 -6.17
C LEU A 36 6.32 13.54 -5.47
N THR A 37 6.11 14.56 -4.63
CA THR A 37 7.20 15.17 -3.86
C THR A 37 7.73 14.24 -2.78
N SER A 38 6.85 13.46 -2.14
CA SER A 38 7.26 12.46 -1.14
C SER A 38 8.09 11.35 -1.78
N LEU A 39 7.63 10.80 -2.91
CA LEU A 39 8.38 9.80 -3.69
C LEU A 39 9.71 10.35 -4.21
N LYS A 40 9.74 11.61 -4.65
CA LYS A 40 10.98 12.27 -5.08
C LYS A 40 11.99 12.35 -3.94
N LYS A 41 11.54 12.71 -2.73
CA LYS A 41 12.39 12.77 -1.54
C LYS A 41 12.91 11.38 -1.15
N GLU A 42 12.03 10.38 -1.11
CA GLU A 42 12.44 8.99 -0.83
C GLU A 42 13.47 8.49 -1.85
N LYS A 43 13.28 8.81 -3.13
CA LYS A 43 14.28 8.53 -4.17
C LYS A 43 15.60 9.24 -3.88
N GLU A 44 15.59 10.54 -3.55
CA GLU A 44 16.81 11.29 -3.22
C GLU A 44 17.54 10.69 -2.02
N ASP A 45 16.81 10.24 -0.99
CA ASP A 45 17.38 9.58 0.19
C ASP A 45 18.04 8.24 -0.18
N VAL A 46 17.40 7.43 -1.05
CA VAL A 46 17.97 6.17 -1.57
C VAL A 46 19.18 6.43 -2.46
N ASP A 47 19.11 7.42 -3.35
CA ASP A 47 20.21 7.81 -4.23
C ASP A 47 21.41 8.32 -3.42
N SER A 48 21.18 9.01 -2.29
CA SER A 48 22.23 9.50 -1.38
C SER A 48 22.98 8.35 -0.71
N VAL A 49 22.26 7.34 -0.21
CA VAL A 49 22.89 6.11 0.32
C VAL A 49 23.70 5.43 -0.78
N LEU A 50 23.15 5.34 -1.99
CA LEU A 50 23.86 4.76 -3.12
C LEU A 50 25.14 5.54 -3.49
N ASP A 51 25.17 6.87 -3.30
CA ASP A 51 26.35 7.70 -3.59
C ASP A 51 27.45 7.60 -2.53
N GLU A 52 27.10 7.38 -1.25
CA GLU A 52 28.06 7.09 -0.17
C GLU A 52 28.81 5.75 -0.40
N HIS A 53 28.26 4.86 -1.22
CA HIS A 53 28.80 3.53 -1.49
C HIS A 53 29.62 3.42 -2.80
N LYS A 54 30.15 4.51 -3.35
CA LYS A 54 30.94 4.52 -4.60
C LYS A 54 32.40 4.89 -4.37
N CYS A 55 33.32 4.03 -4.77
CA CYS A 55 34.75 4.39 -4.84
C CYS A 55 35.03 5.10 -6.18
N ILE A 56 35.74 6.23 -6.11
CA ILE A 56 36.17 6.98 -7.29
C ILE A 56 37.53 6.45 -7.72
N LEU A 57 37.60 5.86 -8.92
CA LEU A 57 38.86 5.62 -9.60
C LEU A 57 39.19 6.88 -10.41
N ASP A 58 40.13 7.68 -9.92
CA ASP A 58 40.61 8.89 -10.60
C ASP A 58 41.62 8.48 -11.68
N GLY A 59 41.12 8.27 -12.90
CA GLY A 59 41.96 8.36 -14.09
C GLY A 59 42.01 9.82 -14.50
N THR A 60 43.19 10.35 -14.78
CA THR A 60 43.54 11.77 -15.03
C THR A 60 42.61 12.58 -15.98
N ASN A 61 41.64 11.96 -16.65
CA ASN A 61 40.58 12.62 -17.43
C ASN A 61 39.17 11.96 -17.32
N VAL A 62 39.01 10.83 -16.63
CA VAL A 62 37.74 10.10 -16.53
C VAL A 62 37.58 9.53 -15.12
N VAL A 63 36.55 10.01 -14.41
CA VAL A 63 36.14 9.52 -13.10
C VAL A 63 35.24 8.32 -13.27
N PHE A 64 35.71 7.12 -12.88
CA PHE A 64 34.85 5.94 -12.80
C PHE A 64 34.32 5.76 -11.38
N ARG A 65 32.99 5.68 -11.24
CA ARG A 65 32.32 5.32 -9.99
C ARG A 65 32.17 3.81 -9.93
N ILE A 66 32.89 3.16 -9.03
CA ILE A 66 32.89 1.70 -8.87
C ILE A 66 31.98 1.33 -7.70
N PRO A 67 30.99 0.43 -7.91
CA PRO A 67 30.18 -0.12 -6.82
C PRO A 67 31.05 -0.75 -5.73
N GLN A 68 30.77 -0.48 -4.46
CA GLN A 68 31.53 -1.04 -3.32
C GLN A 68 31.58 -2.57 -3.32
N LEU A 69 30.54 -3.26 -3.79
CA LEU A 69 30.55 -4.72 -3.89
C LEU A 69 31.66 -5.23 -4.83
N LEU A 70 31.90 -4.51 -5.92
CA LEU A 70 33.00 -4.81 -6.84
C LEU A 70 34.35 -4.57 -6.17
N VAL A 71 34.49 -3.44 -5.47
CA VAL A 71 35.71 -3.13 -4.71
C VAL A 71 35.98 -4.20 -3.65
N HIS A 72 34.95 -4.62 -2.92
CA HIS A 72 35.05 -5.67 -1.92
C HIS A 72 35.38 -7.03 -2.56
N ARG A 73 34.72 -7.44 -3.64
CA ARG A 73 34.98 -8.73 -4.30
C ARG A 73 36.39 -8.79 -4.89
N VAL A 74 36.82 -7.71 -5.53
CA VAL A 74 38.16 -7.59 -6.14
C VAL A 74 39.25 -7.49 -5.07
N GLY A 75 38.98 -6.78 -3.97
CA GLY A 75 39.90 -6.64 -2.84
C GLY A 75 39.89 -7.82 -1.87
N SER A 76 38.84 -8.63 -1.86
CA SER A 76 38.79 -9.85 -1.08
C SER A 76 39.57 -10.96 -1.80
N ASP A 77 40.67 -11.41 -1.19
CA ASP A 77 41.53 -12.50 -1.70
C ASP A 77 40.80 -13.82 -1.97
N THR A 78 39.51 -13.93 -1.59
CA THR A 78 38.66 -15.11 -1.76
C THR A 78 38.59 -15.64 -3.18
N HIS A 79 38.82 -14.79 -4.19
CA HIS A 79 38.76 -15.21 -5.58
C HIS A 79 40.04 -14.95 -6.40
N GLN A 80 41.00 -14.16 -5.90
CA GLN A 80 42.30 -13.92 -6.55
C GLN A 80 42.22 -13.44 -8.03
N LEU A 81 41.12 -12.78 -8.41
CA LEU A 81 40.73 -12.57 -9.82
C LEU A 81 41.46 -11.44 -10.52
N CYS A 82 41.93 -10.44 -9.77
CA CYS A 82 42.74 -9.33 -10.28
C CYS A 82 44.08 -9.34 -9.57
N THR A 83 45.04 -10.06 -10.14
CA THR A 83 46.37 -10.24 -9.54
C THR A 83 47.39 -9.19 -10.02
N GLY A 84 46.97 -8.19 -10.80
CA GLY A 84 47.85 -7.20 -11.43
C GLY A 84 47.41 -5.77 -11.21
N ASN A 85 48.33 -4.82 -11.35
CA ASN A 85 48.00 -3.40 -11.34
C ASN A 85 47.26 -3.02 -12.62
N VAL A 86 46.34 -2.05 -12.51
CA VAL A 86 45.63 -1.48 -13.67
C VAL A 86 46.60 -0.72 -14.58
N TYR A 87 47.70 -0.21 -14.00
CA TYR A 87 48.78 0.46 -14.71
C TYR A 87 50.10 -0.30 -14.51
N GLU A 88 50.78 -0.59 -15.61
CA GLU A 88 52.13 -1.14 -15.65
C GLU A 88 53.01 -0.26 -16.54
N ALA A 89 54.14 0.21 -16.02
CA ALA A 89 55.06 1.10 -16.74
C ALA A 89 54.36 2.32 -17.39
N GLU A 90 53.49 2.99 -16.61
CA GLU A 90 52.69 4.15 -17.04
C GLU A 90 51.70 3.86 -18.20
N LYS A 91 51.55 2.59 -18.57
CA LYS A 91 50.60 2.15 -19.59
C LYS A 91 49.49 1.33 -18.95
N LEU A 92 48.31 1.45 -19.53
CA LEU A 92 47.14 0.69 -19.09
C LEU A 92 47.38 -0.80 -19.35
N ASN A 93 47.22 -1.64 -18.33
CA ASN A 93 47.24 -3.09 -18.49
C ASN A 93 45.84 -3.56 -18.91
N PHE A 94 45.66 -3.77 -20.21
CA PHE A 94 44.37 -4.20 -20.78
C PHE A 94 43.89 -5.54 -20.23
N LEU A 95 44.80 -6.46 -19.87
CA LEU A 95 44.42 -7.75 -19.29
C LEU A 95 43.73 -7.55 -17.93
N THR A 96 44.33 -6.74 -17.06
CA THR A 96 43.76 -6.39 -15.75
C THR A 96 42.41 -5.68 -15.90
N VAL A 97 42.29 -4.77 -16.87
CA VAL A 97 41.03 -4.05 -17.15
C VAL A 97 39.94 -5.02 -17.61
N ILE A 98 40.24 -5.96 -18.50
CA ILE A 98 39.28 -6.97 -18.95
C ILE A 98 38.84 -7.88 -17.80
N GLN A 99 39.76 -8.29 -16.93
CA GLN A 99 39.44 -9.08 -15.74
C GLN A 99 38.49 -8.32 -14.80
N LEU A 100 38.77 -7.03 -14.55
CA LEU A 100 37.93 -6.18 -13.72
C LEU A 100 36.51 -6.01 -14.31
N LEU A 101 36.41 -5.83 -15.63
CA LEU A 101 35.13 -5.72 -16.33
C LEU A 101 34.32 -7.01 -16.27
N ASN A 102 34.97 -8.17 -16.44
CA ASN A 102 34.32 -9.46 -16.31
C ASN A 102 33.77 -9.67 -14.89
N GLU A 103 34.49 -9.21 -13.87
CA GLU A 103 34.00 -9.24 -12.51
C GLU A 103 32.83 -8.31 -12.24
N ALA A 104 32.84 -7.14 -12.86
CA ALA A 104 31.70 -6.23 -12.80
C ALA A 104 30.44 -6.89 -13.38
N LEU A 105 30.56 -7.51 -14.56
CA LEU A 105 29.46 -8.21 -15.20
C LEU A 105 28.97 -9.41 -14.37
N ARG A 106 29.90 -10.18 -13.79
CA ARG A 106 29.55 -11.30 -12.91
C ARG A 106 28.79 -10.84 -11.68
N THR A 107 29.25 -9.77 -11.05
CA THR A 107 28.63 -9.19 -9.86
C THR A 107 27.22 -8.68 -10.16
N LEU A 108 27.02 -7.97 -11.27
CA LEU A 108 25.70 -7.52 -11.70
C LEU A 108 24.73 -8.68 -11.95
N ARG A 109 25.22 -9.76 -12.58
CA ARG A 109 24.40 -10.96 -12.81
C ARG A 109 23.99 -11.62 -11.49
N ASP A 110 24.92 -11.78 -10.56
CA ASP A 110 24.65 -12.44 -9.28
C ASP A 110 23.61 -11.64 -8.46
N GLU A 111 23.71 -10.30 -8.45
CA GLU A 111 22.73 -9.42 -7.82
C GLU A 111 21.34 -9.53 -8.46
N HIS A 112 21.29 -9.54 -9.80
CA HIS A 112 20.04 -9.68 -10.54
C HIS A 112 19.32 -11.00 -10.18
N CYS A 113 20.04 -12.12 -10.20
CA CYS A 113 19.48 -13.42 -9.86
C CYS A 113 19.00 -13.49 -8.40
N GLN A 114 19.70 -12.86 -7.45
CA GLN A 114 19.23 -12.81 -6.06
C GLN A 114 17.97 -11.95 -5.89
N SER A 115 17.85 -10.86 -6.65
CA SER A 115 16.68 -9.99 -6.63
C SER A 115 15.43 -10.72 -7.17
N GLU A 116 15.56 -11.42 -8.30
CA GLU A 116 14.47 -12.20 -8.89
C GLU A 116 13.96 -13.28 -7.92
N PHE A 117 14.87 -14.01 -7.26
CA PHE A 117 14.49 -15.03 -6.29
C PHE A 117 13.75 -14.44 -5.09
N LYS A 118 14.21 -13.29 -4.56
CA LYS A 118 13.54 -12.60 -3.45
C LYS A 118 12.14 -12.14 -3.83
N LEU A 119 11.97 -11.61 -5.04
CA LEU A 119 10.68 -11.14 -5.54
C LEU A 119 9.68 -12.29 -5.70
N GLN A 120 10.12 -13.43 -6.24
CA GLN A 120 9.30 -14.64 -6.33
C GLN A 120 8.87 -15.18 -4.96
N VAL A 121 9.77 -15.17 -3.96
CA VAL A 121 9.41 -15.59 -2.59
C VAL A 121 8.35 -14.66 -2.02
N VAL A 122 8.50 -13.34 -2.18
CA VAL A 122 7.52 -12.37 -1.70
C VAL A 122 6.17 -12.56 -2.39
N GLU A 123 6.15 -12.72 -3.71
CA GLU A 123 4.93 -12.94 -4.48
C GLU A 123 4.20 -14.22 -4.01
N ASN A 124 4.92 -15.33 -3.86
CA ASN A 124 4.36 -16.58 -3.33
C ASN A 124 3.79 -16.42 -1.92
N THR A 125 4.47 -15.66 -1.04
CA THR A 125 3.96 -15.41 0.31
C THR A 125 2.68 -14.56 0.29
N ILE A 126 2.61 -13.54 -0.57
CA ILE A 126 1.41 -12.70 -0.73
C ILE A 126 0.24 -13.55 -1.24
N SER A 127 0.45 -14.39 -2.25
CA SER A 127 -0.58 -15.29 -2.75
C SER A 127 -1.09 -16.25 -1.68
N HIS A 128 -0.21 -16.79 -0.84
CA HIS A 128 -0.59 -17.66 0.27
C HIS A 128 -1.48 -16.94 1.30
N TYR A 129 -1.11 -15.72 1.68
CA TYR A 129 -1.92 -14.92 2.62
C TYR A 129 -3.27 -14.51 2.02
N ASP A 130 -3.34 -14.19 0.73
CA ASP A 130 -4.60 -13.88 0.04
C ASP A 130 -5.55 -15.09 0.02
N GLU A 131 -5.03 -16.30 -0.24
CA GLU A 131 -5.82 -17.53 -0.19
C GLU A 131 -6.34 -17.83 1.23
N ALA A 132 -5.49 -17.67 2.25
CA ALA A 132 -5.89 -17.83 3.64
C ALA A 132 -6.97 -16.80 4.05
N LEU A 133 -6.86 -15.55 3.59
CA LEU A 133 -7.86 -14.50 3.85
C LEU A 133 -9.20 -14.83 3.20
N LYS A 134 -9.20 -15.36 1.96
CA LYS A 134 -10.42 -15.81 1.28
C LYS A 134 -11.10 -16.94 2.04
N ASP A 135 -10.34 -17.93 2.50
CA ASP A 135 -10.87 -19.06 3.28
C ASP A 135 -11.49 -18.59 4.61
N VAL A 136 -10.80 -17.74 5.36
CA VAL A 136 -11.33 -17.17 6.62
C VAL A 136 -12.60 -16.35 6.37
N THR A 137 -12.62 -15.54 5.31
CA THR A 137 -13.78 -14.74 4.94
C THR A 137 -14.97 -15.61 4.55
N ALA A 138 -14.74 -16.69 3.79
CA ALA A 138 -15.75 -17.66 3.42
C ALA A 138 -16.32 -18.37 4.66
N LYS A 139 -15.46 -18.85 5.57
CA LYS A 139 -15.87 -19.47 6.84
C LYS A 139 -16.70 -18.53 7.69
N ARG A 140 -16.30 -17.26 7.79
CA ARG A 140 -17.08 -16.23 8.50
C ARG A 140 -18.48 -16.07 7.90
N LEU A 141 -18.58 -16.03 6.57
CA LEU A 141 -19.87 -15.89 5.88
C LEU A 141 -20.79 -17.10 6.13
N VAL A 142 -20.23 -18.31 6.08
CA VAL A 142 -20.95 -19.56 6.42
C VAL A 142 -21.44 -19.53 7.87
N MET A 143 -20.58 -19.14 8.82
CA MET A 143 -20.97 -19.03 10.23
C MET A 143 -22.09 -18.00 10.43
N LEU A 144 -22.01 -16.84 9.78
CA LEU A 144 -23.06 -15.82 9.86
C LEU A 144 -24.40 -16.32 9.30
N GLN A 145 -24.39 -17.03 8.17
CA GLN A 145 -25.61 -17.64 7.63
C GLN A 145 -26.20 -18.69 8.59
N GLN A 146 -25.36 -19.53 9.18
CA GLN A 146 -25.80 -20.56 10.13
C GLN A 146 -26.31 -19.99 11.46
N LEU A 147 -25.77 -18.86 11.94
CA LEU A 147 -26.23 -18.23 13.18
C LEU A 147 -27.52 -17.42 12.97
N CYS A 148 -27.62 -16.69 11.86
CA CYS A 148 -28.74 -15.79 11.60
C CYS A 148 -30.03 -16.50 11.17
N VAL A 149 -29.95 -17.63 10.44
CA VAL A 149 -31.15 -18.23 9.82
C VAL A 149 -32.03 -19.04 10.80
N PRO A 150 -31.49 -19.87 11.71
CA PRO A 150 -32.34 -20.64 12.63
C PRO A 150 -32.76 -19.84 13.88
N THR A 151 -31.84 -19.04 14.41
CA THR A 151 -32.00 -18.39 15.73
C THR A 151 -33.00 -17.22 15.69
N SER A 152 -33.01 -16.45 14.61
CA SER A 152 -33.92 -15.30 14.46
C SER A 152 -35.38 -15.74 14.34
N VAL A 153 -35.67 -16.79 13.57
CA VAL A 153 -37.04 -17.28 13.36
C VAL A 153 -37.58 -17.98 14.60
N SER A 154 -36.77 -18.78 15.30
CA SER A 154 -37.20 -19.43 16.55
C SER A 154 -37.40 -18.44 17.69
N ASN A 155 -36.55 -17.41 17.77
CA ASN A 155 -36.68 -16.38 18.79
C ASN A 155 -37.86 -15.45 18.50
N TRP A 156 -38.10 -15.11 17.24
CA TRP A 156 -39.24 -14.30 16.83
C TRP A 156 -40.58 -14.98 17.15
N ARG A 157 -40.73 -16.27 16.85
CA ARG A 157 -41.95 -17.01 17.21
C ARG A 157 -42.17 -17.08 18.71
N LYS A 158 -41.11 -17.33 19.48
CA LYS A 158 -41.20 -17.35 20.95
C LYS A 158 -41.54 -15.96 21.51
N GLN A 159 -41.00 -14.90 20.91
CA GLN A 159 -41.31 -13.51 21.26
C GLN A 159 -42.80 -13.24 21.02
N GLU A 160 -43.33 -13.60 19.85
CA GLU A 160 -44.73 -13.40 19.49
C GLU A 160 -45.69 -14.19 20.39
N ASP A 161 -45.36 -15.45 20.72
CA ASP A 161 -46.11 -16.26 21.70
C ASP A 161 -46.13 -15.62 23.09
N TRP A 162 -45.01 -15.03 23.53
CA TRP A 162 -44.93 -14.31 24.79
C TRP A 162 -45.71 -13.00 24.74
N GLU A 163 -45.63 -12.23 23.66
CA GLU A 163 -46.39 -10.99 23.47
C GLU A 163 -47.90 -11.24 23.52
N VAL A 164 -48.38 -12.32 22.89
CA VAL A 164 -49.78 -12.74 22.96
C VAL A 164 -50.17 -13.12 24.39
N LYS A 165 -49.33 -13.90 25.09
CA LYS A 165 -49.58 -14.24 26.51
C LYS A 165 -49.67 -12.99 27.38
N TRP A 166 -48.68 -12.09 27.28
CA TRP A 166 -48.64 -10.86 28.07
C TRP A 166 -49.81 -9.94 27.76
N LYS A 167 -50.18 -9.78 26.48
CA LYS A 167 -51.34 -8.99 26.07
C LYS A 167 -52.65 -9.58 26.60
N ASN A 168 -52.80 -10.89 26.65
CA ASN A 168 -53.99 -11.52 27.24
C ASN A 168 -54.07 -11.36 28.76
N PHE A 169 -52.93 -11.25 29.46
CA PHE A 169 -52.92 -11.05 30.91
C PHE A 169 -53.04 -9.59 31.35
N LEU A 170 -52.58 -8.64 30.52
CA LEU A 170 -52.44 -7.24 30.90
C LEU A 170 -53.25 -6.27 30.00
N ASP A 171 -53.96 -6.77 28.99
CA ASP A 171 -54.59 -6.01 27.88
C ASP A 171 -53.65 -5.03 27.16
N GLN A 172 -52.34 -5.14 27.41
CA GLN A 172 -51.30 -4.22 26.95
C GLN A 172 -50.03 -4.98 26.56
N CYS A 173 -49.29 -4.43 25.58
CA CYS A 173 -47.97 -4.95 25.21
C CYS A 173 -46.89 -4.33 26.12
N PRO A 174 -46.07 -5.12 26.83
CA PRO A 174 -45.06 -4.62 27.77
C PRO A 174 -44.05 -3.65 27.13
N PHE A 175 -43.73 -3.85 25.84
CA PHE A 175 -42.75 -3.04 25.12
C PHE A 175 -43.27 -1.65 24.72
N ASN A 176 -44.59 -1.44 24.71
CA ASN A 176 -45.17 -0.12 24.45
C ASN A 176 -45.09 0.80 25.67
N LEU A 177 -44.98 0.24 26.88
CA LEU A 177 -44.87 1.01 28.13
C LEU A 177 -43.53 1.76 28.26
N CYS A 178 -42.46 1.24 27.65
CA CYS A 178 -41.14 1.89 27.67
C CYS A 178 -41.04 3.12 26.77
N LEU A 179 -41.95 3.30 25.82
CA LEU A 179 -41.94 4.45 24.90
C LEU A 179 -42.77 5.64 25.42
N GLU A 180 -43.77 5.40 26.27
CA GLU A 180 -44.62 6.46 26.82
C GLU A 180 -43.99 7.21 28.01
N GLN A 181 -42.98 6.64 28.68
CA GLN A 181 -42.32 7.29 29.83
C GLN A 181 -41.31 8.39 29.46
N ASN A 182 -40.95 8.54 28.17
CA ASN A 182 -39.98 9.55 27.73
C ASN A 182 -40.62 10.87 27.24
N SER A 183 -41.95 11.00 27.33
CA SER A 183 -42.64 12.28 27.12
C SER A 183 -43.52 12.58 28.31
N VAL A 184 -42.97 13.28 29.32
CA VAL A 184 -43.60 14.31 30.16
C VAL A 184 -42.73 14.50 31.39
N SER A 185 -41.89 15.54 31.38
CA SER A 185 -41.65 16.49 32.47
C SER A 185 -40.51 17.44 32.08
N SER A 186 -40.83 18.40 31.20
CA SER A 186 -40.22 19.73 31.26
C SER A 186 -41.20 20.63 31.99
N VAL A 187 -40.88 20.96 33.25
CA VAL A 187 -41.38 22.16 33.93
C VAL A 187 -40.14 22.94 34.34
#